data_AF-A0A1H7YCG0-F1
#
_entry.id   AF-A0A1H7YCG0-F1
#
_cell.length_a   1.000
_cell.length_b   1.000
_cell.length_c   1.000
_cell.angle_alpha   90.00
_cell.angle_beta   90.00
_cell.angle_gamma   90.00
#
_symmetry.space_group_name_H-M   'P 1'
#
loop_
_entity.id
_entity.type
_entity.pdbx_description
1 polymer ?
#
loop_
_entity_poly.entity_id
_entity_poly.type
_entity_poly.pdbx_seq_one_letter_code
_entity_poly.pdbx_strand_id
1 'polypeptide(L)'
;AQKAGLELGETGAILVDEYLQTSDESIYALGDAIEVKDYVTGVKTHIPLAGPANKQGRIVANNLTGRKEKFTGTQGTSVAKVFDLTVASTGKNEKSLEQEGIEYEASFTISRSHAGYYPGAFPMTVKILFKPEDGELLGAQIVGRDGVDKRIDVLATALRFKRNVFDLQELELAYAPPYSSAKDPVNMAGFTAGNILKETTGVIHWSDLDEVDWQESVLVDTRTKKEYEMGVIDLTDNLIHIPLSKLRKRIDELPQDKEIIVYCGSGLRSYIAARILLQNGFDTVKNLSGGYRLYKIVEQDKEARSKGEVKDKVVHGQIATDETGEPLGDAIILDLRGEQCMDVSERVQNKVEELEGDDILEVKLDDPAFKDEVKSWCDESGYEVIKVKEKESEIVCFIKKA
;
A
#
# COMPACT_ATOMS: atom_id res chain seq x y z
N ALA A 1 21.14 16.70 20.91
CA ALA A 1 20.92 18.08 20.42
C ALA A 1 20.58 19.06 21.54
N GLN A 2 19.41 18.97 22.17
CA GLN A 2 18.94 19.97 23.16
C GLN A 2 19.94 20.30 24.28
N LYS A 3 20.47 19.27 24.96
CA LYS A 3 21.46 19.47 26.04
C LYS A 3 22.75 20.14 25.58
N ALA A 4 23.10 19.99 24.29
CA ALA A 4 24.28 20.58 23.68
C ALA A 4 23.99 21.94 23.00
N GLY A 5 22.74 22.44 23.04
CA GLY A 5 22.37 23.71 22.42
C GLY A 5 22.28 23.69 20.89
N LEU A 6 22.20 22.52 20.26
CA LEU A 6 22.02 22.42 18.80
C LEU A 6 20.59 22.76 18.39
N GLU A 7 20.45 23.44 17.26
CA GLU A 7 19.15 23.82 16.70
C GLU A 7 18.27 22.60 16.36
N LEU A 8 16.97 22.75 16.59
CA LEU A 8 15.94 21.79 16.20
C LEU A 8 15.06 22.40 15.11
N GLY A 9 14.59 21.56 14.21
CA GLY A 9 13.65 21.92 13.16
C GLY A 9 12.22 22.08 13.67
N GLU A 10 11.31 22.40 12.76
CA GLU A 10 9.87 22.57 13.04
C GLU A 10 9.20 21.26 13.46
N THR A 11 9.77 20.13 13.03
CA THR A 11 9.36 18.78 13.44
C THR A 11 9.84 18.38 14.84
N GLY A 12 10.71 19.19 15.48
CA GLY A 12 11.39 18.85 16.73
C GLY A 12 12.60 17.93 16.57
N ALA A 13 12.88 17.44 15.35
CA ALA A 13 14.08 16.69 15.02
C ALA A 13 15.30 17.63 14.86
N ILE A 14 16.51 17.08 14.82
CA ILE A 14 17.74 17.87 14.70
C ILE A 14 17.76 18.58 13.35
N LEU A 15 17.91 19.91 13.37
CA LEU A 15 18.05 20.68 12.14
C LEU A 15 19.44 20.45 11.55
N VAL A 16 19.48 20.14 10.26
CA VAL A 16 20.71 20.01 9.50
C VAL A 16 20.61 20.74 8.16
N ASP A 17 21.76 21.13 7.64
CA ASP A 17 21.87 21.68 6.28
C ASP A 17 21.84 20.58 5.20
N GLU A 18 22.02 20.97 3.94
CA GLU A 18 22.06 20.03 2.81
C GLU A 18 23.27 19.09 2.81
N TYR A 19 24.29 19.37 3.63
CA TYR A 19 25.48 18.53 3.82
C TYR A 19 25.40 17.68 5.11
N LEU A 20 24.23 17.67 5.77
CA LEU A 20 23.95 16.95 7.02
C LEU A 20 24.73 17.48 8.24
N GLN A 21 25.17 18.74 8.16
CA GLN A 21 25.85 19.45 9.24
C GLN A 21 24.82 20.14 10.13
N THR A 22 25.04 20.12 11.45
CA THR A 22 24.16 20.81 12.41
C THR A 22 24.49 22.31 12.49
N SER A 23 23.87 23.02 13.43
CA SER A 23 24.22 24.42 13.74
C SER A 23 25.66 24.61 14.26
N ASP A 24 26.34 23.53 14.65
CA ASP A 24 27.77 23.52 14.96
C ASP A 24 28.55 22.91 13.78
N GLU A 25 29.56 23.63 13.28
CA GLU A 25 30.35 23.23 12.11
C GLU A 25 31.16 21.95 12.31
N SER A 26 31.41 21.55 13.55
CA SER A 26 32.15 20.33 13.89
C SER A 26 31.24 19.12 14.11
N ILE A 27 29.92 19.29 14.07
CA ILE A 27 28.96 18.25 14.42
C ILE A 27 28.01 17.97 13.24
N TYR A 28 27.99 16.71 12.81
CA TYR A 28 27.05 16.17 11.83
C TYR A 28 25.97 15.35 12.53
N ALA A 29 24.78 15.31 11.95
CA ALA A 29 23.69 14.44 12.40
C ALA A 29 23.03 13.77 11.19
N LEU A 30 22.51 12.55 11.37
CA LEU A 30 21.89 11.75 10.32
C LEU A 30 20.88 10.76 10.89
N GLY A 31 20.19 10.05 10.01
CA GLY A 31 19.27 8.98 10.35
C GLY A 31 17.97 9.50 10.94
N ASP A 32 17.34 8.67 11.77
CA ASP A 32 16.00 8.95 12.31
C ASP A 32 15.97 10.14 13.29
N ALA A 33 17.13 10.71 13.65
CA ALA A 33 17.20 11.84 14.55
C ALA A 33 17.04 13.21 13.85
N ILE A 34 17.16 13.27 12.53
CA ILE A 34 17.21 14.55 11.80
C ILE A 34 15.89 14.92 11.11
N GLU A 35 15.66 16.21 10.97
CA GLU A 35 14.65 16.74 10.05
C GLU A 35 15.15 16.56 8.61
N VAL A 36 14.28 16.09 7.72
CA VAL A 36 14.58 15.93 6.29
C VAL A 36 13.61 16.74 5.45
N LYS A 37 13.97 17.01 4.20
CA LYS A 37 13.03 17.56 3.21
C LYS A 37 12.33 16.41 2.49
N ASP A 38 11.01 16.49 2.42
CA ASP A 38 10.22 15.65 1.52
C ASP A 38 10.68 15.88 0.07
N TYR A 39 10.95 14.81 -0.66
CA TYR A 39 11.50 14.91 -2.02
C TYR A 39 10.50 15.53 -3.02
N VAL A 40 9.20 15.28 -2.82
CA VAL A 40 8.13 15.69 -3.74
C VAL A 40 7.79 17.16 -3.52
N THR A 41 7.57 17.56 -2.26
CA THR A 41 7.02 18.89 -1.93
C THR A 41 8.05 19.85 -1.36
N GLY A 42 9.22 19.34 -0.94
CA GLY A 42 10.27 20.14 -0.31
C GLY A 42 9.97 20.55 1.14
N VAL A 43 8.79 20.20 1.65
CA VAL A 43 8.36 20.48 3.02
C VAL A 43 9.25 19.73 4.00
N LYS A 44 9.59 20.38 5.12
CA LYS A 44 10.32 19.77 6.22
C LYS A 44 9.47 18.70 6.90
N THR A 45 10.04 17.53 7.10
CA THR A 45 9.34 16.37 7.63
C THR A 45 10.29 15.44 8.36
N HIS A 46 9.72 14.41 8.98
CA HIS A 46 10.43 13.39 9.73
C HIS A 46 10.08 12.02 9.15
N ILE A 47 11.07 11.34 8.55
CA ILE A 47 10.88 10.05 7.86
C ILE A 47 11.93 9.06 8.38
N PRO A 48 11.61 8.28 9.43
CA PRO A 48 12.54 7.33 10.04
C PRO A 48 12.61 6.03 9.21
N LEU A 49 13.60 5.93 8.33
CA LEU A 49 13.79 4.78 7.44
C LEU A 49 15.28 4.46 7.27
N ALA A 50 15.59 3.16 7.30
CA ALA A 50 16.97 2.66 7.20
C ALA A 50 17.67 3.04 5.88
N GLY A 51 16.94 3.04 4.76
CA GLY A 51 17.49 3.39 3.44
C GLY A 51 18.08 4.81 3.39
N PRO A 52 17.29 5.86 3.71
CA PRO A 52 17.80 7.21 3.91
C PRO A 52 18.96 7.29 4.92
N ALA A 53 18.84 6.66 6.10
CA ALA A 53 19.88 6.70 7.13
C ALA A 53 21.25 6.19 6.62
N ASN A 54 21.27 5.06 5.91
CA ASN A 54 22.49 4.50 5.32
C ASN A 54 23.10 5.42 4.23
N LYS A 55 22.27 6.02 3.37
CA LYS A 55 22.72 6.97 2.35
C LYS A 55 23.31 8.24 2.99
N GLN A 56 22.66 8.73 4.04
CA GLN A 56 23.13 9.88 4.80
C GLN A 56 24.47 9.59 5.49
N GLY A 57 24.65 8.41 6.10
CA GLY A 57 25.93 7.96 6.65
C GLY A 57 27.08 8.02 5.65
N ARG A 58 26.85 7.53 4.43
CA ARG A 58 27.84 7.61 3.34
C ARG A 58 28.15 9.07 2.95
N ILE A 59 27.13 9.92 2.85
CA ILE A 59 27.29 11.34 2.51
C ILE A 59 28.09 12.06 3.61
N VAL A 60 27.78 11.83 4.89
CA VAL A 60 28.50 12.42 6.02
C VAL A 60 29.98 11.99 6.00
N ALA A 61 30.27 10.72 5.75
CA ALA A 61 31.65 10.25 5.60
C ALA A 61 32.40 10.98 4.46
N ASN A 62 31.74 11.19 3.32
CA ASN A 62 32.30 11.97 2.21
C ASN A 62 32.52 13.45 2.60
N ASN A 63 31.59 14.05 3.34
CA ASN A 63 31.66 15.46 3.78
C ASN A 63 32.77 15.69 4.80
N LEU A 64 32.98 14.75 5.74
CA LEU A 64 34.13 14.75 6.65
C LEU A 64 35.47 14.72 5.92
N THR A 65 35.52 14.18 4.70
CA THR A 65 36.73 14.17 3.85
C THR A 65 36.80 15.33 2.84
N GLY A 66 35.91 16.32 2.95
CA GLY A 66 35.92 17.54 2.14
C GLY A 66 35.23 17.44 0.78
N ARG A 67 34.47 16.36 0.49
CA ARG A 67 33.82 16.16 -0.82
C ARG A 67 32.58 17.01 -1.07
N LYS A 68 31.96 17.56 -0.02
CA LYS A 68 30.75 18.41 -0.09
C LYS A 68 29.62 17.81 -0.94
N GLU A 69 29.24 16.58 -0.62
CA GLU A 69 28.08 15.89 -1.18
C GLU A 69 26.78 16.31 -0.47
N LYS A 70 25.74 16.57 -1.27
CA LYS A 70 24.44 17.03 -0.80
C LYS A 70 23.45 15.88 -0.60
N PHE A 71 22.69 15.92 0.46
CA PHE A 71 21.49 15.12 0.63
C PHE A 71 20.29 15.79 -0.06
N THR A 72 19.65 15.09 -0.99
CA THR A 72 18.60 15.65 -1.86
C THR A 72 17.18 15.37 -1.38
N GLY A 73 17.00 15.03 -0.10
CA GLY A 73 15.70 14.74 0.49
C GLY A 73 15.26 13.28 0.39
N THR A 74 14.13 13.00 1.04
CA THR A 74 13.56 11.66 1.23
C THR A 74 12.16 11.60 0.62
N GLN A 75 11.90 10.59 -0.22
CA GLN A 75 10.57 10.38 -0.82
C GLN A 75 9.69 9.38 -0.06
N GLY A 76 10.18 8.80 1.04
CA GLY A 76 9.39 7.90 1.89
C GLY A 76 9.05 6.53 1.29
N THR A 77 9.84 6.01 0.34
CA THR A 77 9.62 4.66 -0.19
C THR A 77 9.71 3.62 0.93
N SER A 78 8.63 2.87 1.13
CA SER A 78 8.46 1.90 2.19
C SER A 78 7.64 0.70 1.72
N VAL A 79 7.89 -0.46 2.36
CA VAL A 79 7.21 -1.72 2.07
C VAL A 79 7.03 -2.51 3.36
N ALA A 80 5.86 -3.14 3.52
CA ALA A 80 5.51 -3.95 4.68
C ALA A 80 4.85 -5.26 4.22
N LYS A 81 5.14 -6.35 4.93
CA LYS A 81 4.46 -7.63 4.78
C LYS A 81 3.30 -7.69 5.78
N VAL A 82 2.10 -7.97 5.29
CA VAL A 82 0.87 -8.08 6.08
C VAL A 82 0.23 -9.42 5.75
N PHE A 83 0.51 -10.44 6.57
CA PHE A 83 0.17 -11.84 6.27
C PHE A 83 0.70 -12.27 4.89
N ASP A 84 -0.19 -12.60 3.96
CA ASP A 84 0.11 -12.98 2.56
C ASP A 84 0.17 -11.77 1.61
N LEU A 85 -0.03 -10.55 2.12
CA LEU A 85 -0.01 -9.33 1.33
C LEU A 85 1.32 -8.59 1.51
N THR A 86 1.71 -7.91 0.46
CA THR A 86 2.69 -6.84 0.48
C THR A 86 1.95 -5.53 0.27
N VAL A 87 2.24 -4.56 1.13
CA VAL A 87 1.76 -3.18 1.06
C VAL A 87 2.96 -2.28 0.87
N ALA A 88 2.96 -1.46 -0.17
CA ALA A 88 4.08 -0.57 -0.45
C ALA A 88 3.61 0.83 -0.83
N SER A 89 4.44 1.83 -0.53
CA SER A 89 4.19 3.22 -0.88
C SER A 89 5.47 3.98 -1.21
N THR A 90 5.34 5.05 -1.98
CA THR A 90 6.40 6.03 -2.24
C THR A 90 5.77 7.39 -2.54
N GLY A 91 6.45 8.47 -2.18
CA GLY A 91 5.95 9.83 -2.38
C GLY A 91 4.83 10.18 -1.40
N LYS A 92 3.92 11.05 -1.85
CA LYS A 92 2.81 11.55 -1.04
C LYS A 92 1.59 10.63 -1.11
N ASN A 93 0.73 10.74 -0.11
CA ASN A 93 -0.64 10.21 -0.15
C ASN A 93 -1.64 11.38 -0.24
N GLU A 94 -2.90 11.08 -0.55
CA GLU A 94 -3.98 12.07 -0.69
C GLU A 94 -4.11 12.99 0.52
N LYS A 95 -4.17 12.42 1.74
CA LYS A 95 -4.28 13.19 2.99
C LYS A 95 -3.16 14.21 3.14
N SER A 96 -1.92 13.85 2.82
CA SER A 96 -0.79 14.78 2.89
C SER A 96 -0.86 15.86 1.81
N LEU A 97 -1.30 15.52 0.60
CA LEU A 97 -1.47 16.51 -0.48
C LEU A 97 -2.58 17.52 -0.14
N GLU A 98 -3.70 17.05 0.42
CA GLU A 98 -4.80 17.89 0.89
C GLU A 98 -4.34 18.84 2.02
N GLN A 99 -3.62 18.32 3.00
CA GLN A 99 -3.07 19.12 4.11
C GLN A 99 -2.09 20.20 3.63
N GLU A 100 -1.34 19.91 2.57
CA GLU A 100 -0.37 20.83 1.96
C GLU A 100 -1.00 21.74 0.89
N GLY A 101 -2.29 21.59 0.59
CA GLY A 101 -2.99 22.37 -0.44
C GLY A 101 -2.46 22.13 -1.85
N ILE A 102 -1.94 20.93 -2.12
CA ILE A 102 -1.38 20.55 -3.42
C ILE A 102 -2.48 19.86 -4.22
N GLU A 103 -2.79 20.43 -5.39
CA GLU A 103 -3.74 19.85 -6.32
C GLU A 103 -3.21 18.54 -6.91
N TYR A 104 -4.07 17.53 -6.96
CA TYR A 104 -3.74 16.20 -7.46
C TYR A 104 -4.95 15.53 -8.09
N GLU A 105 -4.69 14.52 -8.91
CA GLU A 105 -5.65 13.53 -9.37
C GLU A 105 -5.14 12.12 -9.01
N ALA A 106 -6.07 11.22 -8.73
CA ALA A 106 -5.80 9.82 -8.43
C ALA A 106 -6.19 8.92 -9.62
N SER A 107 -5.47 7.80 -9.78
CA SER A 107 -6.00 6.70 -10.59
C SER A 107 -5.75 5.36 -9.94
N PHE A 108 -6.70 4.44 -10.15
CA PHE A 108 -6.65 3.10 -9.62
C PHE A 108 -6.68 2.08 -10.75
N THR A 109 -5.75 1.15 -10.73
CA THR A 109 -5.76 -0.02 -11.61
C THR A 109 -5.68 -1.30 -10.80
N ILE A 110 -6.36 -2.35 -11.28
CA ILE A 110 -6.21 -3.70 -10.72
C ILE A 110 -5.58 -4.55 -11.81
N SER A 111 -4.29 -4.83 -11.64
CA SER A 111 -3.46 -5.54 -12.61
C SER A 111 -2.98 -6.86 -12.02
N ARG A 112 -2.61 -7.83 -12.87
CA ARG A 112 -2.00 -9.09 -12.39
C ARG A 112 -0.49 -8.92 -12.25
N SER A 113 0.14 -9.67 -11.34
CA SER A 113 1.59 -9.68 -11.14
C SER A 113 2.35 -10.09 -12.39
N HIS A 114 1.80 -11.02 -13.17
CA HIS A 114 2.31 -11.47 -14.46
C HIS A 114 1.19 -11.96 -15.39
N ALA A 115 1.57 -12.54 -16.54
CA ALA A 115 0.64 -12.97 -17.57
C ALA A 115 -0.43 -13.92 -17.02
N GLY A 116 -1.71 -13.57 -17.21
CA GLY A 116 -2.83 -14.27 -16.56
C GLY A 116 -3.05 -15.73 -17.01
N TYR A 117 -2.45 -16.15 -18.13
CA TYR A 117 -2.48 -17.54 -18.58
C TYR A 117 -1.37 -18.40 -17.93
N TYR A 118 -0.37 -17.77 -17.31
CA TYR A 118 0.68 -18.46 -16.58
C TYR A 118 0.25 -18.65 -15.11
N PRO A 119 0.48 -19.82 -14.49
CA PRO A 119 0.06 -20.09 -13.11
C PRO A 119 0.59 -19.07 -12.09
N GLY A 120 -0.17 -18.85 -11.01
CA GLY A 120 0.25 -18.00 -9.89
C GLY A 120 0.09 -16.49 -10.10
N ALA A 121 -0.58 -16.03 -11.16
CA ALA A 121 -0.77 -14.61 -11.42
C ALA A 121 -1.81 -13.98 -10.46
N PHE A 122 -1.36 -13.36 -9.38
CA PHE A 122 -2.22 -12.71 -8.40
C PHE A 122 -2.55 -11.26 -8.78
N PRO A 123 -3.74 -10.74 -8.45
CA PRO A 123 -4.05 -9.33 -8.64
C PRO A 123 -3.31 -8.46 -7.62
N MET A 124 -3.00 -7.24 -8.05
CA MET A 124 -2.56 -6.13 -7.21
C MET A 124 -3.39 -4.88 -7.55
N THR A 125 -3.69 -4.09 -6.53
CA THR A 125 -4.28 -2.76 -6.68
C THR A 125 -3.15 -1.76 -6.69
N VAL A 126 -3.06 -0.96 -7.75
CA VAL A 126 -2.08 0.11 -7.92
C VAL A 126 -2.84 1.43 -7.90
N LYS A 127 -2.50 2.30 -6.95
CA LYS A 127 -2.93 3.69 -6.88
C LYS A 127 -1.74 4.58 -7.24
N ILE A 128 -1.94 5.54 -8.13
CA ILE A 128 -0.97 6.61 -8.39
C ILE A 128 -1.64 7.97 -8.21
N LEU A 129 -0.87 8.94 -7.74
CA LEU A 129 -1.25 10.33 -7.54
C LEU A 129 -0.37 11.19 -8.42
N PHE A 130 -0.97 12.12 -9.17
CA PHE A 130 -0.25 12.94 -10.13
C PHE A 130 -0.87 14.34 -10.24
N LYS A 131 -0.07 15.31 -10.71
CA LYS A 131 -0.57 16.66 -10.95
C LYS A 131 -1.53 16.68 -12.16
N PRO A 132 -2.69 17.35 -12.08
CA PRO A 132 -3.59 17.50 -13.22
C PRO A 132 -2.99 18.31 -14.37
N GLU A 133 -2.08 19.24 -14.08
CA GLU A 133 -1.47 20.13 -15.07
C GLU A 133 -0.59 19.40 -16.09
N ASP A 134 0.31 18.53 -15.62
CA ASP A 134 1.37 17.94 -16.44
C ASP A 134 1.56 16.43 -16.22
N GLY A 135 0.82 15.85 -15.28
CA GLY A 135 0.93 14.45 -14.92
C GLY A 135 2.16 14.09 -14.10
N GLU A 136 2.92 15.04 -13.53
CA GLU A 136 4.07 14.72 -12.66
C GLU A 136 3.62 13.78 -11.53
N LEU A 137 4.36 12.69 -11.33
CA LEU A 137 4.02 11.68 -10.32
C LEU A 137 4.32 12.21 -8.90
N LEU A 138 3.29 12.32 -8.08
CA LEU A 138 3.36 12.81 -6.69
C LEU A 138 3.48 11.67 -5.68
N GLY A 139 2.94 10.49 -6.00
CA GLY A 139 3.02 9.33 -5.13
C GLY A 139 2.39 8.08 -5.73
N ALA A 140 2.68 6.94 -5.11
CA ALA A 140 2.10 5.66 -5.47
C ALA A 140 1.90 4.77 -4.25
N GLN A 141 0.86 3.94 -4.30
CA GLN A 141 0.56 2.93 -3.29
C GLN A 141 0.14 1.63 -3.99
N ILE A 142 0.66 0.51 -3.52
CA ILE A 142 0.37 -0.80 -4.12
C ILE A 142 0.07 -1.81 -3.01
N VAL A 143 -1.00 -2.58 -3.21
CA VAL A 143 -1.35 -3.71 -2.35
C VAL A 143 -1.59 -4.95 -3.21
N GLY A 144 -0.95 -6.06 -2.88
CA GLY A 144 -1.08 -7.32 -3.61
C GLY A 144 -0.29 -8.45 -2.96
N ARG A 145 -0.43 -9.67 -3.49
CA ARG A 145 0.29 -10.86 -2.97
C ARG A 145 1.68 -11.06 -3.57
N ASP A 146 1.90 -10.51 -4.76
CA ASP A 146 3.08 -10.82 -5.56
C ASP A 146 3.46 -9.65 -6.47
N GLY A 147 4.77 -9.45 -6.66
CA GLY A 147 5.37 -8.46 -7.54
C GLY A 147 5.11 -6.98 -7.17
N VAL A 148 4.70 -6.71 -5.93
CA VAL A 148 4.39 -5.36 -5.41
C VAL A 148 5.65 -4.51 -5.26
N ASP A 149 6.67 -5.08 -4.62
CA ASP A 149 8.03 -4.53 -4.44
C ASP A 149 8.64 -4.07 -5.78
N LYS A 150 8.58 -4.92 -6.81
CA LYS A 150 9.08 -4.57 -8.14
C LYS A 150 8.41 -3.32 -8.71
N ARG A 151 7.10 -3.18 -8.55
CA ARG A 151 6.35 -2.06 -9.15
C ARG A 151 6.54 -0.78 -8.34
N ILE A 152 6.60 -0.88 -7.00
CA ILE A 152 6.87 0.30 -6.20
C ILE A 152 8.28 0.84 -6.46
N ASP A 153 9.28 -0.02 -6.69
CA ASP A 153 10.64 0.41 -7.03
C ASP A 153 10.72 1.13 -8.37
N VAL A 154 9.99 0.66 -9.38
CA VAL A 154 9.89 1.35 -10.68
C VAL A 154 9.21 2.71 -10.54
N LEU A 155 8.09 2.79 -9.80
CA LEU A 155 7.39 4.06 -9.56
C LEU A 155 8.20 5.02 -8.69
N ALA A 156 8.91 4.50 -7.67
CA ALA A 156 9.82 5.25 -6.84
C ALA A 156 10.97 5.84 -7.67
N THR A 157 11.48 5.07 -8.63
CA THR A 157 12.50 5.54 -9.58
C THR A 157 11.94 6.62 -10.50
N ALA A 158 10.77 6.42 -11.08
CA ALA A 158 10.11 7.42 -11.93
C ALA A 158 9.86 8.74 -11.18
N LEU A 159 9.35 8.67 -9.94
CA LEU A 159 9.15 9.81 -9.05
C LEU A 159 10.47 10.52 -8.75
N ARG A 160 11.54 9.75 -8.46
CA ARG A 160 12.88 10.30 -8.18
C ARG A 160 13.49 11.03 -9.37
N PHE A 161 13.05 10.75 -10.59
CA PHE A 161 13.47 11.45 -11.81
C PHE A 161 12.42 12.45 -12.32
N LYS A 162 11.43 12.79 -11.49
CA LYS A 162 10.33 13.72 -11.81
C LYS A 162 9.67 13.38 -13.15
N ARG A 163 9.43 12.09 -13.36
CA ARG A 163 8.73 11.59 -14.56
C ARG A 163 7.22 11.77 -14.38
N ASN A 164 6.52 11.91 -15.49
CA ASN A 164 5.06 12.04 -15.51
C ASN A 164 4.36 10.73 -15.92
N VAL A 165 3.04 10.73 -15.88
CA VAL A 165 2.24 9.54 -16.24
C VAL A 165 2.37 9.12 -17.70
N PHE A 166 2.81 10.00 -18.59
CA PHE A 166 3.09 9.67 -20.00
C PHE A 166 4.42 8.94 -20.13
N ASP A 167 5.44 9.33 -19.37
CA ASP A 167 6.69 8.57 -19.29
C ASP A 167 6.45 7.12 -18.84
N LEU A 168 5.50 6.90 -17.92
CA LEU A 168 5.12 5.54 -17.48
C LEU A 168 4.55 4.67 -18.62
N GLN A 169 3.94 5.28 -19.64
CA GLN A 169 3.40 4.57 -20.81
C GLN A 169 4.52 4.00 -21.69
N GLU A 170 5.65 4.70 -21.73
CA GLU A 170 6.78 4.40 -22.61
C GLU A 170 7.82 3.47 -21.96
N LEU A 171 7.69 3.14 -20.68
CA LEU A 171 8.63 2.26 -19.98
C LEU A 171 8.68 0.86 -20.61
N GLU A 172 9.85 0.49 -21.14
CA GLU A 172 10.17 -0.86 -21.61
C GLU A 172 10.69 -1.72 -20.45
N LEU A 173 9.79 -2.52 -19.86
CA LEU A 173 10.10 -3.35 -18.69
C LEU A 173 10.28 -4.82 -19.10
N ALA A 174 11.07 -5.56 -18.32
CA ALA A 174 11.36 -6.96 -18.58
C ALA A 174 10.09 -7.81 -18.63
N TYR A 175 9.90 -8.52 -19.74
CA TYR A 175 8.74 -9.38 -19.97
C TYR A 175 9.14 -10.80 -20.35
N ALA A 176 8.66 -11.75 -19.54
CA ALA A 176 8.30 -13.09 -19.96
C ALA A 176 7.10 -13.54 -19.10
N PRO A 177 6.32 -14.57 -19.50
CA PRO A 177 5.07 -14.94 -18.86
C PRO A 177 5.13 -15.14 -17.32
N PRO A 178 6.22 -15.69 -16.73
CA PRO A 178 6.33 -15.85 -15.28
C PRO A 178 6.58 -14.55 -14.50
N TYR A 179 6.96 -13.46 -15.15
CA TYR A 179 7.48 -12.25 -14.46
C TYR A 179 6.62 -11.01 -14.68
N SER A 180 6.03 -10.85 -15.87
CA SER A 180 5.19 -9.69 -16.17
C SER A 180 4.16 -10.02 -17.25
N SER A 181 3.44 -9.00 -17.70
CA SER A 181 2.58 -9.00 -18.88
C SER A 181 3.22 -8.13 -19.97
N ALA A 182 2.76 -8.27 -21.22
CA ALA A 182 3.26 -7.44 -22.33
C ALA A 182 3.10 -5.92 -22.08
N LYS A 183 2.14 -5.54 -21.22
CA LYS A 183 2.05 -4.23 -20.60
C LYS A 183 2.11 -4.43 -19.10
N ASP A 184 3.15 -3.94 -18.45
CA ASP A 184 3.33 -4.06 -17.01
C ASP A 184 2.22 -3.29 -16.27
N PRO A 185 1.85 -3.68 -15.03
CA PRO A 185 1.04 -2.86 -14.15
C PRO A 185 1.44 -1.37 -14.10
N VAL A 186 2.75 -1.03 -14.19
CA VAL A 186 3.18 0.38 -14.27
C VAL A 186 2.72 1.05 -15.57
N ASN A 187 2.86 0.39 -16.72
CA ASN A 187 2.36 0.92 -17.99
C ASN A 187 0.83 1.09 -17.94
N MET A 188 0.13 0.11 -17.34
CA MET A 188 -1.34 0.18 -17.20
C MET A 188 -1.79 1.35 -16.33
N ALA A 189 -1.06 1.66 -15.24
CA ALA A 189 -1.30 2.85 -14.44
C ALA A 189 -1.06 4.13 -15.26
N GLY A 190 0.05 4.20 -16.01
CA GLY A 190 0.35 5.31 -16.92
C GLY A 190 -0.71 5.54 -17.99
N PHE A 191 -1.20 4.48 -18.65
CA PHE A 191 -2.27 4.59 -19.65
C PHE A 191 -3.59 5.08 -19.03
N THR A 192 -3.92 4.61 -17.84
CA THR A 192 -5.16 5.00 -17.16
C THR A 192 -5.12 6.46 -16.78
N ALA A 193 -4.06 6.92 -16.12
CA ALA A 193 -3.88 8.32 -15.77
C ALA A 193 -3.75 9.22 -17.00
N GLY A 194 -3.03 8.80 -18.03
CA GLY A 194 -2.93 9.57 -19.26
C GLY A 194 -4.25 9.71 -20.01
N ASN A 195 -5.16 8.74 -19.91
CA ASN A 195 -6.52 8.86 -20.45
C ASN A 195 -7.38 9.85 -19.66
N ILE A 196 -7.18 9.93 -18.33
CA ILE A 196 -7.83 10.94 -17.47
C ILE A 196 -7.36 12.34 -17.89
N LEU A 197 -6.05 12.56 -17.97
CA LEU A 197 -5.47 13.86 -18.37
C LEU A 197 -5.82 14.28 -19.80
N LYS A 198 -5.98 13.31 -20.71
CA LYS A 198 -6.42 13.58 -22.09
C LYS A 198 -7.94 13.71 -22.22
N GLU A 199 -8.68 13.69 -21.10
CA GLU A 199 -10.15 13.74 -21.05
C GLU A 199 -10.80 12.72 -21.99
N THR A 200 -10.15 11.58 -22.19
CA THR A 200 -10.62 10.54 -23.10
C THR A 200 -11.87 9.85 -22.55
N THR A 201 -12.04 9.87 -21.23
CA THR A 201 -13.27 9.49 -20.52
C THR A 201 -13.32 10.29 -19.23
N GLY A 202 -14.50 10.75 -18.81
CA GLY A 202 -14.67 11.25 -17.45
C GLY A 202 -14.32 10.15 -16.43
N VAL A 203 -13.78 10.54 -15.29
CA VAL A 203 -13.51 9.65 -14.17
C VAL A 203 -14.37 10.07 -12.98
N ILE A 204 -14.79 9.10 -12.18
CA ILE A 204 -15.41 9.34 -10.88
C ILE A 204 -14.80 8.33 -9.90
N HIS A 205 -14.58 8.75 -8.66
CA HIS A 205 -14.02 7.92 -7.61
C HIS A 205 -15.12 7.37 -6.71
N TRP A 206 -14.76 6.38 -5.89
CA TRP A 206 -15.69 5.78 -4.93
C TRP A 206 -16.22 6.78 -3.90
N SER A 207 -15.43 7.82 -3.58
CA SER A 207 -15.78 8.89 -2.63
C SER A 207 -16.87 9.81 -3.16
N ASP A 208 -16.88 10.02 -4.47
CA ASP A 208 -17.76 11.00 -5.11
C ASP A 208 -19.19 10.47 -5.28
N LEU A 209 -19.36 9.14 -5.20
CA LEU A 209 -20.66 8.48 -5.39
C LEU A 209 -21.71 8.89 -4.37
N ASP A 210 -21.29 9.30 -3.17
CA ASP A 210 -22.18 9.77 -2.10
C ASP A 210 -22.78 11.17 -2.42
N GLU A 211 -22.15 11.92 -3.33
CA GLU A 211 -22.55 13.28 -3.71
C GLU A 211 -23.26 13.34 -5.07
N VAL A 212 -23.42 12.20 -5.76
CA VAL A 212 -24.07 12.15 -7.08
C VAL A 212 -25.57 12.43 -6.95
N ASP A 213 -26.07 13.35 -7.78
CA ASP A 213 -27.50 13.53 -7.98
C ASP A 213 -28.05 12.41 -8.87
N TRP A 214 -28.62 11.39 -8.24
CA TRP A 214 -29.20 10.24 -8.92
C TRP A 214 -30.51 10.56 -9.66
N GLN A 215 -31.13 11.73 -9.49
CA GLN A 215 -32.26 12.12 -10.34
C GLN A 215 -31.78 12.45 -11.76
N GLU A 216 -30.61 13.08 -11.88
CA GLU A 216 -29.99 13.50 -13.14
C GLU A 216 -28.92 12.51 -13.66
N SER A 217 -28.67 11.43 -12.91
CA SER A 217 -27.63 10.44 -13.22
C SER A 217 -28.15 9.00 -13.27
N VAL A 218 -27.48 8.15 -14.04
CA VAL A 218 -27.75 6.72 -14.15
C VAL A 218 -26.48 5.93 -13.90
N LEU A 219 -26.60 4.90 -13.05
CA LEU A 219 -25.51 3.98 -12.77
C LEU A 219 -25.63 2.75 -13.69
N VAL A 220 -24.59 2.44 -14.44
CA VAL A 220 -24.59 1.32 -15.39
C VAL A 220 -23.55 0.28 -15.01
N ASP A 221 -24.02 -0.91 -14.65
CA ASP A 221 -23.17 -2.07 -14.42
C ASP A 221 -22.92 -2.84 -15.72
N THR A 222 -21.66 -2.88 -16.13
CA THR A 222 -21.22 -3.52 -17.38
C THR A 222 -20.63 -4.93 -17.18
N ARG A 223 -20.68 -5.47 -15.97
CA ARG A 223 -20.22 -6.81 -15.62
C ARG A 223 -21.11 -7.91 -16.21
N THR A 224 -20.64 -9.15 -16.14
CA THR A 224 -21.46 -10.31 -16.53
C THR A 224 -22.63 -10.51 -15.57
N LYS A 225 -23.67 -11.24 -16.00
CA LYS A 225 -24.83 -11.58 -15.15
C LYS A 225 -24.43 -12.25 -13.83
N LYS A 226 -23.48 -13.20 -13.89
CA LYS A 226 -22.97 -13.88 -12.70
C LYS A 226 -22.30 -12.92 -11.70
N GLU A 227 -21.52 -11.97 -12.19
CA GLU A 227 -20.89 -10.97 -11.33
C GLU A 227 -21.91 -10.01 -10.69
N TYR A 228 -22.94 -9.64 -11.45
CA TYR A 228 -24.06 -8.81 -10.96
C TYR A 228 -24.82 -9.53 -9.84
N GLU A 229 -25.14 -10.81 -10.02
CA GLU A 229 -25.80 -11.66 -9.01
C GLU A 229 -24.96 -11.85 -7.73
N MET A 230 -23.65 -11.65 -7.77
CA MET A 230 -22.76 -11.71 -6.60
C MET A 230 -22.74 -10.42 -5.76
N GLY A 231 -23.48 -9.40 -6.18
CA GLY A 231 -23.59 -8.12 -5.50
C GLY A 231 -23.30 -6.94 -6.42
N VAL A 232 -23.91 -5.80 -6.11
CA VAL A 232 -23.91 -4.56 -6.90
C VAL A 232 -23.57 -3.35 -6.05
N ILE A 233 -23.35 -2.22 -6.69
CA ILE A 233 -23.35 -0.90 -6.04
C ILE A 233 -24.82 -0.49 -5.94
N ASP A 234 -25.37 -0.54 -4.72
CA ASP A 234 -26.78 -0.32 -4.44
C ASP A 234 -27.00 1.06 -3.80
N LEU A 235 -26.78 2.10 -4.60
CA LEU A 235 -26.90 3.51 -4.17
C LEU A 235 -28.10 4.22 -4.78
N THR A 236 -28.78 3.59 -5.74
CA THR A 236 -29.83 4.23 -6.54
C THR A 236 -30.76 3.20 -7.18
N ASP A 237 -32.04 3.56 -7.30
CA ASP A 237 -33.02 2.81 -8.10
C ASP A 237 -32.74 2.95 -9.61
N ASN A 238 -31.90 3.90 -10.03
CA ASN A 238 -31.48 4.12 -11.41
C ASN A 238 -30.27 3.26 -11.81
N LEU A 239 -30.14 2.06 -11.24
CA LEU A 239 -29.11 1.08 -11.60
C LEU A 239 -29.57 0.23 -12.81
N ILE A 240 -28.83 0.30 -13.91
CA ILE A 240 -29.08 -0.46 -15.14
C ILE A 240 -27.97 -1.50 -15.36
N HIS A 241 -28.34 -2.76 -15.56
CA HIS A 241 -27.40 -3.84 -15.89
C HIS A 241 -27.35 -4.13 -17.40
N ILE A 242 -26.23 -3.77 -18.04
CA ILE A 242 -25.96 -4.07 -19.44
C ILE A 242 -24.53 -4.59 -19.57
N PRO A 243 -24.32 -5.93 -19.62
CA PRO A 243 -22.99 -6.49 -19.83
C PRO A 243 -22.30 -5.88 -21.05
N LEU A 244 -21.00 -5.54 -20.95
CA LEU A 244 -20.25 -4.87 -22.03
C LEU A 244 -20.47 -5.50 -23.42
N SER A 245 -20.51 -6.84 -23.49
CA SER A 245 -20.75 -7.58 -24.74
C SER A 245 -22.10 -7.32 -25.42
N LYS A 246 -23.08 -6.79 -24.67
CA LYS A 246 -24.44 -6.49 -25.11
C LYS A 246 -24.69 -4.98 -25.27
N LEU A 247 -23.81 -4.13 -24.73
CA LEU A 247 -23.97 -2.67 -24.69
C LEU A 247 -24.31 -2.07 -26.05
N ARG A 248 -23.55 -2.39 -27.10
CA ARG A 248 -23.80 -1.84 -28.45
C ARG A 248 -25.17 -2.18 -29.02
N LYS A 249 -25.81 -3.28 -28.58
CA LYS A 249 -27.14 -3.71 -29.05
C LYS A 249 -28.28 -3.22 -28.16
N ARG A 250 -27.94 -2.72 -26.98
CA ARG A 250 -28.87 -2.30 -25.92
C ARG A 250 -28.61 -0.85 -25.53
N ILE A 251 -27.97 -0.08 -26.41
CA ILE A 251 -27.54 1.29 -26.11
C ILE A 251 -28.75 2.22 -25.98
N ASP A 252 -29.82 1.94 -26.73
CA ASP A 252 -31.09 2.67 -26.72
C ASP A 252 -31.87 2.48 -25.41
N GLU A 253 -31.43 1.58 -24.51
CA GLU A 253 -32.00 1.44 -23.16
C GLU A 253 -31.46 2.49 -22.18
N LEU A 254 -30.41 3.21 -22.55
CA LEU A 254 -29.79 4.24 -21.71
C LEU A 254 -30.32 5.63 -22.09
N PRO A 255 -30.67 6.48 -21.10
CA PRO A 255 -31.11 7.84 -21.36
C PRO A 255 -29.93 8.69 -21.86
N GLN A 256 -30.14 9.46 -22.92
CA GLN A 256 -29.12 10.34 -23.51
C GLN A 256 -29.04 11.70 -22.82
N ASP A 257 -30.10 12.08 -22.10
CA ASP A 257 -30.27 13.36 -21.40
C ASP A 257 -29.71 13.37 -19.98
N LYS A 258 -29.16 12.23 -19.50
CA LYS A 258 -28.63 12.06 -18.14
C LYS A 258 -27.12 11.81 -18.14
N GLU A 259 -26.48 12.14 -17.02
CA GLU A 259 -25.11 11.72 -16.76
C GLU A 259 -25.05 10.19 -16.61
N ILE A 260 -24.17 9.53 -17.36
CA ILE A 260 -23.97 8.09 -17.27
C ILE A 260 -22.71 7.77 -16.47
N ILE A 261 -22.87 7.13 -15.32
CA ILE A 261 -21.76 6.59 -14.53
C ILE A 261 -21.66 5.10 -14.82
N VAL A 262 -20.57 4.67 -15.46
CA VAL A 262 -20.34 3.26 -15.78
C VAL A 262 -19.35 2.62 -14.82
N TYR A 263 -19.64 1.39 -14.40
CA TYR A 263 -18.68 0.58 -13.66
C TYR A 263 -18.60 -0.86 -14.16
N CYS A 264 -17.47 -1.49 -13.84
CA CYS A 264 -17.29 -2.92 -14.00
C CYS A 264 -16.54 -3.48 -12.79
N GLY A 265 -16.00 -4.70 -12.88
CA GLY A 265 -15.24 -5.29 -11.78
C GLY A 265 -13.98 -4.50 -11.38
N SER A 266 -13.28 -3.86 -12.34
CA SER A 266 -11.94 -3.29 -12.12
C SER A 266 -11.65 -1.98 -12.87
N GLY A 267 -12.66 -1.33 -13.43
CA GLY A 267 -12.53 -0.12 -14.26
C GLY A 267 -12.22 -0.35 -15.75
N LEU A 268 -11.65 -1.49 -16.16
CA LEU A 268 -11.22 -1.72 -17.55
C LEU A 268 -12.39 -1.87 -18.55
N ARG A 269 -13.37 -2.73 -18.25
CA ARG A 269 -14.52 -2.96 -19.14
C ARG A 269 -15.42 -1.73 -19.20
N SER A 270 -15.54 -1.02 -18.09
CA SER A 270 -16.32 0.20 -17.99
C SER A 270 -15.66 1.38 -18.70
N TYR A 271 -14.32 1.48 -18.73
CA TYR A 271 -13.64 2.40 -19.64
C TYR A 271 -14.03 2.15 -21.11
N ILE A 272 -14.05 0.88 -21.56
CA ILE A 272 -14.48 0.54 -22.92
C ILE A 272 -15.95 0.91 -23.14
N ALA A 273 -16.82 0.66 -22.15
CA ALA A 273 -18.22 1.08 -22.21
C ALA A 273 -18.35 2.61 -22.33
N ALA A 274 -17.63 3.38 -21.51
CA ALA A 274 -17.63 4.83 -21.57
C ALA A 274 -17.23 5.33 -22.96
N ARG A 275 -16.18 4.74 -23.56
CA ARG A 275 -15.75 5.07 -24.93
C ARG A 275 -16.81 4.73 -25.97
N ILE A 276 -17.50 3.60 -25.83
CA ILE A 276 -18.63 3.25 -26.72
C ILE A 276 -19.74 4.31 -26.60
N LEU A 277 -20.13 4.68 -25.38
CA LEU A 277 -21.19 5.65 -25.15
C LEU A 277 -20.85 7.04 -25.69
N LEU A 278 -19.68 7.58 -25.35
CA LEU A 278 -19.20 8.86 -25.87
C LEU A 278 -19.19 8.90 -27.41
N GLN A 279 -18.76 7.81 -28.05
CA GLN A 279 -18.75 7.71 -29.52
C GLN A 279 -20.15 7.58 -30.16
N ASN A 280 -21.18 7.32 -29.36
CA ASN A 280 -22.57 7.22 -29.80
C ASN A 280 -23.44 8.40 -29.31
N GLY A 281 -22.81 9.53 -28.97
CA GLY A 281 -23.50 10.79 -28.69
C GLY A 281 -24.00 10.96 -27.25
N PHE A 282 -23.50 10.17 -26.30
CA PHE A 282 -23.69 10.49 -24.88
C PHE A 282 -22.67 11.55 -24.48
N ASP A 283 -23.13 12.71 -24.04
CA ASP A 283 -22.25 13.87 -23.79
C ASP A 283 -21.51 13.77 -22.44
N THR A 284 -22.12 13.17 -21.42
CA THR A 284 -21.57 13.11 -20.07
C THR A 284 -21.48 11.67 -19.58
N VAL A 285 -20.28 11.10 -19.66
CA VAL A 285 -20.02 9.71 -19.24
C VAL A 285 -18.79 9.63 -18.34
N LYS A 286 -18.97 9.14 -17.12
CA LYS A 286 -17.91 8.93 -16.13
C LYS A 286 -17.67 7.45 -15.88
N ASN A 287 -16.40 7.05 -15.80
CA ASN A 287 -15.99 5.70 -15.47
C ASN A 287 -15.56 5.61 -14.00
N LEU A 288 -16.16 4.69 -13.23
CA LEU A 288 -15.79 4.47 -11.83
C LEU A 288 -14.37 3.90 -11.73
N SER A 289 -13.44 4.69 -11.21
CA SER A 289 -12.04 4.33 -10.98
C SER A 289 -11.92 3.15 -10.03
N GLY A 290 -11.09 2.16 -10.35
CA GLY A 290 -10.96 0.91 -9.58
C GLY A 290 -12.17 -0.05 -9.66
N GLY A 291 -13.34 0.42 -10.08
CA GLY A 291 -14.56 -0.36 -10.26
C GLY A 291 -15.13 -0.97 -8.97
N TYR A 292 -16.04 -1.94 -9.12
CA TYR A 292 -16.77 -2.59 -8.03
C TYR A 292 -15.86 -3.20 -6.96
N ARG A 293 -14.70 -3.76 -7.34
CA ARG A 293 -13.77 -4.39 -6.39
C ARG A 293 -13.22 -3.38 -5.39
N LEU A 294 -12.78 -2.22 -5.86
CA LEU A 294 -12.26 -1.17 -4.98
C LEU A 294 -13.39 -0.63 -4.11
N TYR A 295 -14.52 -0.26 -4.71
CA TYR A 295 -15.70 0.21 -3.99
C TYR A 295 -16.10 -0.74 -2.86
N LYS A 296 -16.25 -2.03 -3.16
CA LYS A 296 -16.65 -3.04 -2.17
C LYS A 296 -15.66 -3.15 -1.02
N ILE A 297 -14.36 -3.10 -1.29
CA ILE A 297 -13.32 -3.16 -0.24
C ILE A 297 -13.40 -1.93 0.67
N VAL A 298 -13.60 -0.75 0.09
CA VAL A 298 -13.72 0.49 0.85
C VAL A 298 -15.00 0.49 1.71
N GLU A 299 -16.13 0.07 1.16
CA GLU A 299 -17.38 -0.05 1.93
C GLU A 299 -17.26 -1.06 3.07
N GLN A 300 -16.60 -2.20 2.84
CA GLN A 300 -16.31 -3.18 3.90
C GLN A 300 -15.41 -2.58 5.00
N ASP A 301 -14.39 -1.78 4.63
CA ASP A 301 -13.54 -1.09 5.61
C ASP A 301 -14.33 -0.04 6.39
N LYS A 302 -15.16 0.78 5.72
CA LYS A 302 -16.06 1.75 6.37
C LYS A 302 -17.00 1.06 7.36
N GLU A 303 -17.64 -0.03 6.94
CA GLU A 303 -18.54 -0.81 7.78
C GLU A 303 -17.81 -1.38 9.01
N ALA A 304 -16.66 -2.02 8.80
CA ALA A 304 -15.86 -2.58 9.88
C ALA A 304 -15.38 -1.51 10.88
N ARG A 305 -15.00 -0.31 10.41
CA ARG A 305 -14.67 0.83 11.28
C ARG A 305 -15.89 1.34 12.05
N SER A 306 -17.03 1.48 11.39
CA SER A 306 -18.26 1.98 12.01
C SER A 306 -18.79 1.07 13.13
N LYS A 307 -18.60 -0.24 12.99
CA LYS A 307 -18.96 -1.25 13.99
C LYS A 307 -17.94 -1.36 15.13
N GLY A 308 -16.84 -0.60 15.09
CA GLY A 308 -15.71 -0.76 16.01
C GLY A 308 -15.06 -2.15 15.91
N GLU A 309 -15.26 -2.85 14.79
CA GLU A 309 -14.59 -4.13 14.51
C GLU A 309 -13.12 -3.91 14.14
N VAL A 310 -12.83 -2.73 13.55
CA VAL A 310 -11.49 -2.14 13.45
C VAL A 310 -11.24 -1.28 14.69
N LYS A 311 -11.11 -1.93 15.85
CA LYS A 311 -10.18 -1.41 16.88
C LYS A 311 -8.77 -1.72 16.38
N ASP A 312 -7.76 -1.01 16.87
CA ASP A 312 -6.38 -1.51 16.83
C ASP A 312 -6.38 -2.89 17.52
N LYS A 313 -6.68 -3.94 16.76
CA LYS A 313 -6.75 -5.31 17.23
C LYS A 313 -5.33 -5.83 17.16
N VAL A 314 -4.67 -5.78 18.31
CA VAL A 314 -3.73 -6.84 18.66
C VAL A 314 -4.47 -8.16 18.46
N VAL A 315 -3.95 -9.02 17.59
CA VAL A 315 -4.60 -10.26 17.20
C VAL A 315 -4.30 -11.32 18.27
N HIS A 316 -5.31 -11.66 19.07
CA HIS A 316 -5.37 -12.90 19.85
C HIS A 316 -6.14 -13.95 19.01
N GLY A 317 -5.61 -15.18 18.91
CA GLY A 317 -6.36 -16.36 18.45
C GLY A 317 -5.84 -17.07 17.20
N GLN A 318 -4.82 -17.92 17.35
CA GLN A 318 -4.75 -19.22 16.66
C GLN A 318 -4.86 -20.32 17.70
N ILE A 319 -5.61 -21.40 17.51
CA ILE A 319 -5.58 -22.51 18.46
C ILE A 319 -4.30 -23.32 18.20
N ALA A 320 -3.34 -23.27 19.13
CA ALA A 320 -2.16 -24.13 19.08
C ALA A 320 -2.59 -25.59 19.22
N THR A 321 -2.05 -26.50 18.42
CA THR A 321 -2.37 -27.95 18.51
C THR A 321 -1.13 -28.80 18.74
N ASP A 322 -1.31 -29.89 19.49
CA ASP A 322 -0.28 -30.88 19.76
C ASP A 322 0.04 -31.75 18.52
N GLU A 323 0.79 -32.84 18.67
CA GLU A 323 1.18 -33.72 17.55
C GLU A 323 0.03 -34.62 17.06
N THR A 324 -1.05 -34.69 17.83
CA THR A 324 -2.25 -35.49 17.56
C THR A 324 -3.41 -34.64 17.03
N GLY A 325 -3.29 -33.31 17.10
CA GLY A 325 -4.30 -32.34 16.66
C GLY A 325 -5.20 -31.84 17.79
N GLU A 326 -4.88 -32.16 19.06
CA GLU A 326 -5.64 -31.70 20.22
C GLU A 326 -5.32 -30.21 20.52
N PRO A 327 -6.34 -29.38 20.86
CA PRO A 327 -6.16 -27.99 21.24
C PRO A 327 -5.31 -27.83 22.51
N LEU A 328 -4.26 -27.02 22.44
CA LEU A 328 -3.42 -26.65 23.58
C LEU A 328 -3.95 -25.38 24.30
N GLY A 329 -4.78 -24.56 23.64
CA GLY A 329 -5.32 -23.29 24.15
C GLY A 329 -5.48 -22.25 23.04
N ASP A 330 -5.99 -21.06 23.37
CA ASP A 330 -5.92 -19.89 22.49
C ASP A 330 -4.47 -19.41 22.42
N ALA A 331 -3.95 -19.22 21.19
CA ALA A 331 -2.57 -18.84 20.97
C ALA A 331 -2.43 -17.42 20.43
N ILE A 332 -1.48 -16.71 21.02
CA ILE A 332 -0.96 -15.42 20.57
C ILE A 332 0.30 -15.73 19.77
N ILE A 333 0.50 -15.09 18.62
CA ILE A 333 1.69 -15.35 17.77
C ILE A 333 2.64 -14.16 17.84
N LEU A 334 3.91 -14.47 18.09
CA LEU A 334 5.04 -13.58 17.95
C LEU A 334 5.94 -14.11 16.83
N ASP A 335 5.84 -13.53 15.63
CA ASP A 335 6.69 -13.90 14.50
C ASP A 335 7.94 -13.01 14.45
N LEU A 336 9.09 -13.60 14.75
CA LEU A 336 10.41 -12.94 14.77
C LEU A 336 11.30 -13.40 13.62
N ARG A 337 10.75 -14.10 12.62
CA ARG A 337 11.54 -14.56 11.47
C ARG A 337 11.97 -13.39 10.58
N GLY A 338 13.20 -13.43 10.09
CA GLY A 338 13.81 -12.38 9.27
C GLY A 338 14.31 -11.18 10.07
N GLU A 339 14.20 -11.22 11.40
CA GLU A 339 14.70 -10.20 12.30
C GLU A 339 16.19 -10.44 12.62
N GLN A 340 17.02 -9.40 12.56
CA GLN A 340 18.46 -9.48 12.87
C GLN A 340 18.84 -8.82 14.21
N CYS A 341 17.85 -8.51 15.07
CA CYS A 341 18.06 -7.72 16.29
C CYS A 341 18.27 -8.58 17.54
N MET A 342 19.07 -8.10 18.50
CA MET A 342 19.50 -8.80 19.73
C MET A 342 18.47 -8.80 20.88
N ASP A 343 17.25 -8.30 20.68
CA ASP A 343 16.27 -8.09 21.78
C ASP A 343 15.13 -9.11 21.77
N VAL A 344 15.41 -10.39 21.44
CA VAL A 344 14.38 -11.44 21.36
C VAL A 344 13.71 -11.67 22.72
N SER A 345 14.48 -11.75 23.80
CA SER A 345 13.96 -11.91 25.16
C SER A 345 13.02 -10.78 25.58
N GLU A 346 13.34 -9.52 25.26
CA GLU A 346 12.48 -8.37 25.60
C GLU A 346 11.16 -8.40 24.82
N ARG A 347 11.21 -8.79 23.54
CA ARG A 347 9.98 -8.92 22.72
C ARG A 347 9.10 -10.06 23.21
N VAL A 348 9.70 -11.16 23.66
CA VAL A 348 8.97 -12.28 24.27
C VAL A 348 8.36 -11.82 25.60
N GLN A 349 9.13 -11.13 26.44
CA GLN A 349 8.66 -10.55 27.72
C GLN A 349 7.45 -9.64 27.51
N ASN A 350 7.55 -8.66 26.62
CA ASN A 350 6.45 -7.73 26.36
C ASN A 350 5.20 -8.46 25.85
N LYS A 351 5.37 -9.58 25.13
CA LYS A 351 4.25 -10.30 24.54
C LYS A 351 3.61 -11.31 25.49
N VAL A 352 4.37 -11.92 26.40
CA VAL A 352 3.79 -12.82 27.40
C VAL A 352 2.94 -12.08 28.43
N GLU A 353 3.16 -10.78 28.64
CA GLU A 353 2.32 -9.94 29.52
C GLU A 353 0.87 -9.82 29.01
N GLU A 354 0.64 -10.12 27.73
CA GLU A 354 -0.70 -10.14 27.11
C GLU A 354 -1.42 -11.50 27.24
N LEU A 355 -0.79 -12.53 27.83
CA LEU A 355 -1.39 -13.85 28.02
C LEU A 355 -2.38 -13.83 29.20
N GLU A 356 -3.61 -14.30 28.97
CA GLU A 356 -4.62 -14.48 30.00
C GLU A 356 -4.95 -15.97 30.21
N GLY A 357 -5.09 -16.41 31.46
CA GLY A 357 -5.53 -17.77 31.78
C GLY A 357 -4.63 -18.88 31.19
N ASP A 358 -5.20 -19.65 30.26
CA ASP A 358 -4.57 -20.83 29.63
C ASP A 358 -3.91 -20.52 28.27
N ASP A 359 -3.80 -19.24 27.90
CA ASP A 359 -3.23 -18.82 26.62
C ASP A 359 -1.79 -19.31 26.41
N ILE A 360 -1.44 -19.50 25.13
CA ILE A 360 -0.10 -19.93 24.69
C ILE A 360 0.51 -18.86 23.78
N LEU A 361 1.77 -18.54 23.99
CA LEU A 361 2.54 -17.72 23.06
C LEU A 361 3.30 -18.61 22.07
N GLU A 362 2.97 -18.52 20.78
CA GLU A 362 3.72 -19.09 19.67
C GLU A 362 4.81 -18.12 19.19
N VAL A 363 6.06 -18.39 19.53
CA VAL A 363 7.22 -17.61 19.07
C VAL A 363 7.84 -18.29 17.85
N LYS A 364 7.73 -17.66 16.68
CA LYS A 364 8.32 -18.15 15.42
C LYS A 364 9.68 -17.52 15.19
N LEU A 365 10.68 -18.34 14.92
CA LEU A 365 12.09 -17.99 14.80
C LEU A 365 12.67 -18.66 13.54
N ASP A 366 13.72 -18.09 12.98
CA ASP A 366 14.48 -18.66 11.86
C ASP A 366 15.98 -18.81 12.17
N ASP A 367 16.41 -18.42 13.38
CA ASP A 367 17.76 -18.65 13.92
C ASP A 367 17.71 -19.58 15.18
N PRO A 368 18.42 -20.72 15.18
CA PRO A 368 18.56 -21.57 16.36
C PRO A 368 19.11 -20.90 17.62
N ALA A 369 19.93 -19.84 17.51
CA ALA A 369 20.45 -19.13 18.68
C ALA A 369 19.35 -18.42 19.48
N PHE A 370 18.35 -17.85 18.79
CA PHE A 370 17.21 -17.22 19.43
C PHE A 370 16.30 -18.21 20.15
N LYS A 371 16.25 -19.46 19.69
CA LYS A 371 15.52 -20.53 20.39
C LYS A 371 16.10 -20.78 21.78
N ASP A 372 17.42 -20.83 21.89
CA ASP A 372 18.10 -21.08 23.16
C ASP A 372 17.98 -19.87 24.10
N GLU A 373 17.98 -18.65 23.54
CA GLU A 373 17.68 -17.41 24.27
C GLU A 373 16.26 -17.42 24.87
N VAL A 374 15.24 -17.75 24.07
CA VAL A 374 13.83 -17.87 24.53
C VAL A 374 13.70 -18.89 25.67
N LYS A 375 14.37 -20.05 25.57
CA LYS A 375 14.36 -21.06 26.62
C LYS A 375 14.99 -20.55 27.91
N SER A 376 16.19 -19.97 27.82
CA SER A 376 16.90 -19.44 28.97
C SER A 376 16.10 -18.35 29.68
N TRP A 377 15.42 -17.48 28.92
CA TRP A 377 14.56 -16.46 29.50
C TRP A 377 13.34 -17.06 30.21
N CYS A 378 12.69 -18.09 29.64
CA CYS A 378 11.54 -18.77 30.27
C CYS A 378 11.92 -19.37 31.64
N ASP A 379 13.07 -20.06 31.71
CA ASP A 379 13.59 -20.68 32.94
C ASP A 379 13.78 -19.66 34.09
N GLU A 380 14.02 -18.40 33.78
CA GLU A 380 14.28 -17.31 34.74
C GLU A 380 13.06 -16.41 35.01
N SER A 381 11.98 -16.53 34.24
CA SER A 381 10.86 -15.55 34.22
C SER A 381 9.51 -16.09 34.69
N GLY A 382 9.42 -17.38 35.08
CA GLY A 382 8.17 -17.99 35.54
C GLY A 382 7.22 -18.41 34.41
N TYR A 383 7.76 -18.60 33.20
CA TYR A 383 7.07 -19.15 32.04
C TYR A 383 7.74 -20.46 31.61
N GLU A 384 7.02 -21.34 30.95
CA GLU A 384 7.52 -22.64 30.51
C GLU A 384 7.40 -22.77 28.98
N VAL A 385 8.47 -23.22 28.33
CA VAL A 385 8.41 -23.66 26.93
C VAL A 385 7.82 -25.07 26.87
N ILE A 386 6.52 -25.16 26.64
CA ILE A 386 5.78 -26.43 26.63
C ILE A 386 6.04 -27.27 25.37
N LYS A 387 6.49 -26.65 24.26
CA LYS A 387 6.78 -27.34 23.01
C LYS A 387 7.73 -26.55 22.12
N VAL A 388 8.54 -27.26 21.33
CA VAL A 388 9.30 -26.69 20.20
C VAL A 388 9.03 -27.52 18.94
N LYS A 389 8.65 -26.87 17.84
CA LYS A 389 8.55 -27.48 16.49
C LYS A 389 9.68 -26.94 15.63
N GLU A 390 10.48 -27.82 15.03
CA GLU A 390 11.56 -27.44 14.10
C GLU A 390 11.29 -27.99 12.70
N LYS A 391 11.41 -27.13 11.68
CA LYS A 391 11.37 -27.43 10.24
C LYS A 391 12.61 -26.79 9.58
N GLU A 392 12.95 -27.19 8.36
CA GLU A 392 14.18 -26.77 7.65
C GLU A 392 14.41 -25.24 7.58
N SER A 393 13.38 -24.41 7.72
CA SER A 393 13.47 -22.94 7.68
C SER A 393 12.66 -22.24 8.78
N GLU A 394 12.22 -22.95 9.82
CA GLU A 394 11.32 -22.39 10.84
C GLU A 394 11.45 -23.16 12.15
N ILE A 395 11.60 -22.43 13.26
CA ILE A 395 11.54 -22.92 14.62
C ILE A 395 10.34 -22.24 15.30
N VAL A 396 9.49 -23.00 15.98
CA VAL A 396 8.36 -22.44 16.75
C VAL A 396 8.44 -22.91 18.19
N CYS A 397 8.60 -21.98 19.12
CA CYS A 397 8.52 -22.23 20.57
C CYS A 397 7.11 -21.90 21.06
N PHE A 398 6.50 -22.80 21.83
CA PHE A 398 5.20 -22.59 22.47
C PHE A 398 5.45 -22.34 23.95
N ILE A 399 5.06 -21.17 24.44
CA ILE A 399 5.32 -20.71 25.81
C ILE A 399 4.00 -20.58 26.54
N LYS A 400 3.94 -21.05 27.79
CA LYS A 400 2.79 -20.89 28.68
C LYS A 400 3.26 -20.37 30.03
N LYS A 401 2.37 -19.74 30.81
CA LYS A 401 2.66 -19.40 32.20
C LYS A 401 2.75 -20.68 33.05
N ALA A 402 3.82 -20.81 33.84
CA ALA A 402 4.12 -22.00 34.65
C ALA A 402 3.18 -22.17 35.86
#